data_AF-A0A933BVF0-F1
#
_entry.id   AF-A0A933BVF0-F1
#
_cell.length_a   1.000
_cell.length_b   1.000
_cell.length_c   1.000
_cell.angle_alpha   90.00
_cell.angle_beta   90.00
_cell.angle_gamma   90.00
#
_symmetry.space_group_name_H-M   'P 1'
#
loop_
_entity.id
_entity.type
_entity.pdbx_description
1 polymer ?
#
loop_
_entity_poly.entity_id
_entity_poly.type
_entity_poly.pdbx_seq_one_letter_code
_entity_poly.pdbx_strand_id
1 'polypeptide(L)'
;MRCDEVQRSLIEEADVGGGRAAAAGALPAEAARHLEGCRACRAEAAALEALLRTLAADPVPEPPASYWATAREDLARRLGLRPAPAPGFPRLFAGRRWAVAGAAAALIVAGAAALLVGRTPGPTDPAGPSSDEAALLRNLEVVRDLELLEEVDLLEDYDLLRALARRDRAT
;
A
#
# COMPACT_ATOMS: atom_id res chain seq x y z
N MET A 1 -21.59 21.09 -23.81
CA MET A 1 -20.73 19.89 -23.88
C MET A 1 -20.42 19.62 -25.34
N ARG A 2 -19.14 19.43 -25.65
CA ARG A 2 -18.65 19.14 -27.01
C ARG A 2 -18.72 17.62 -27.27
N CYS A 3 -18.68 17.20 -28.53
CA CYS A 3 -18.78 15.78 -28.88
C CYS A 3 -17.65 14.94 -28.26
N ASP A 4 -16.43 15.48 -28.19
CA ASP A 4 -15.25 14.83 -27.61
C ASP A 4 -15.39 14.62 -26.09
N GLU A 5 -16.05 15.55 -25.40
CA GLU A 5 -16.36 15.41 -23.98
C GLU A 5 -17.38 14.29 -23.74
N VAL A 6 -18.43 14.22 -24.56
CA VAL A 6 -19.46 13.17 -24.48
C VAL A 6 -18.87 11.80 -24.78
N GLN A 7 -18.01 11.70 -25.81
CA GLN A 7 -17.31 10.46 -26.16
C GLN A 7 -16.44 9.95 -25.00
N ARG A 8 -15.73 10.86 -24.33
CA ARG A 8 -14.92 10.51 -23.16
C ARG A 8 -15.80 9.96 -22.03
N SER A 9 -16.90 10.65 -21.69
CA SER A 9 -17.83 10.19 -20.66
C SER A 9 -18.49 8.84 -21.00
N LEU A 10 -18.77 8.56 -22.28
CA LEU A 10 -19.29 7.25 -22.70
C LEU A 10 -18.29 6.12 -22.45
N ILE A 11 -17.00 6.36 -22.67
CA ILE A 11 -15.93 5.38 -22.46
C ILE A 11 -15.68 5.17 -20.96
N GLU A 12 -15.62 6.25 -20.19
CA GLU A 12 -15.41 6.20 -18.74
C GLU A 12 -16.51 5.37 -18.06
N GLU A 13 -17.78 5.60 -18.39
CA GLU A 13 -18.90 4.81 -17.85
C GLU A 13 -18.86 3.35 -18.31
N ALA A 14 -18.35 3.06 -19.51
CA ALA A 14 -18.19 1.69 -20.00
C ALA A 14 -17.08 0.92 -19.26
N ASP A 15 -16.01 1.60 -18.83
CA ASP A 15 -14.87 1.01 -18.12
C ASP A 15 -15.17 0.75 -16.63
N VAL A 16 -15.95 1.61 -15.99
CA VAL A 16 -16.35 1.47 -14.58
C VAL A 16 -17.25 0.24 -14.36
N GLY A 17 -17.87 -0.31 -15.41
CA GLY A 17 -18.72 -1.50 -15.40
C GLY A 17 -18.01 -2.84 -15.30
N GLY A 18 -16.82 -2.90 -14.69
CA GLY A 18 -16.06 -4.14 -14.46
C GLY A 18 -16.89 -5.25 -13.81
N GLY A 19 -17.44 -6.15 -14.62
CA GLY A 19 -17.96 -7.46 -14.20
C GLY A 19 -19.30 -7.50 -13.47
N ARG A 20 -19.97 -6.38 -13.18
CA ARG A 20 -21.38 -6.37 -12.79
C ARG A 20 -22.19 -5.74 -13.90
N ALA A 21 -23.14 -6.52 -14.42
CA ALA A 21 -24.11 -6.15 -15.42
C ALA A 21 -24.39 -4.65 -15.45
N ALA A 22 -24.08 -4.06 -16.61
CA ALA A 22 -24.41 -2.70 -17.01
C ALA A 22 -25.90 -2.40 -16.78
N ALA A 23 -26.21 -1.92 -15.59
CA ALA A 23 -27.46 -1.28 -15.28
C ALA A 23 -27.18 -0.20 -14.22
N ALA A 24 -27.22 1.05 -14.68
CA ALA A 24 -27.27 2.28 -13.88
C ALA A 24 -25.95 2.98 -13.49
N GLY A 25 -24.93 2.93 -14.36
CA GLY A 25 -24.08 4.13 -14.53
C GLY A 25 -24.91 5.16 -15.29
N ALA A 26 -25.58 6.07 -14.57
CA ALA A 26 -26.40 7.09 -15.22
C ALA A 26 -25.46 8.15 -15.81
N LEU A 27 -25.37 8.21 -17.14
CA LEU A 27 -24.64 9.24 -17.86
C LEU A 27 -24.98 10.64 -17.28
N PRO A 28 -23.99 11.55 -17.18
CA PRO A 28 -24.25 12.93 -16.76
C PRO A 28 -25.41 13.56 -17.56
N ALA A 29 -26.26 14.35 -16.90
CA ALA A 29 -27.46 14.91 -17.51
C ALA A 29 -27.16 15.76 -18.76
N GLU A 30 -26.01 16.44 -18.79
CA GLU A 30 -25.52 17.19 -19.95
C GLU A 30 -25.17 16.27 -21.14
N ALA A 31 -24.58 15.10 -20.87
CA ALA A 31 -24.24 14.12 -21.89
C ALA A 31 -25.50 13.46 -22.45
N ALA A 32 -26.47 13.12 -21.60
CA ALA A 32 -27.78 12.62 -22.01
C ALA A 32 -28.51 13.62 -22.92
N ARG A 33 -28.56 14.91 -22.54
CA ARG A 33 -29.13 15.97 -23.40
C ARG A 33 -28.39 16.11 -24.73
N HIS A 34 -27.07 15.97 -24.75
CA HIS A 34 -26.31 16.01 -26.00
C HIS A 34 -26.66 14.84 -26.92
N LEU A 35 -26.84 13.63 -26.36
CA LEU A 35 -27.26 12.45 -27.12
C LEU A 35 -28.64 12.65 -27.75
N GLU A 36 -29.57 13.36 -27.11
CA GLU A 36 -30.87 13.67 -27.73
C GLU A 36 -30.72 14.56 -28.99
N GLY A 37 -29.77 15.50 -28.97
CA GLY A 37 -29.54 16.45 -30.08
C GLY A 37 -28.58 15.96 -31.17
N CYS A 38 -27.64 15.06 -30.86
CA CYS A 38 -26.53 14.72 -31.75
C CYS A 38 -26.64 13.29 -32.32
N ARG A 39 -26.87 13.18 -33.65
CA ARG A 39 -26.97 11.88 -34.34
C ARG A 39 -25.66 11.08 -34.29
N ALA A 40 -24.50 11.74 -34.39
CA ALA A 40 -23.20 11.07 -34.40
C ALA A 40 -22.94 10.38 -33.06
N CYS A 41 -23.08 11.12 -31.95
CA CYS A 41 -22.89 10.55 -30.61
C CYS A 41 -23.90 9.43 -30.28
N ARG A 42 -25.14 9.48 -30.79
CA ARG A 42 -26.08 8.36 -30.65
C ARG A 42 -25.62 7.10 -31.37
N ALA A 43 -25.09 7.25 -32.59
CA ALA A 43 -24.61 6.11 -33.36
C ALA A 43 -23.42 5.44 -32.66
N GLU A 44 -22.52 6.25 -32.08
CA GLU A 44 -21.39 5.76 -31.30
C GLU A 44 -21.82 5.06 -30.01
N ALA A 45 -22.74 5.65 -29.25
CA ALA A 45 -23.29 5.03 -28.05
C ALA A 45 -23.94 3.67 -28.35
N ALA A 46 -24.72 3.58 -29.44
CA ALA A 46 -25.33 2.33 -29.88
C ALA A 46 -24.29 1.28 -30.34
N ALA A 47 -23.21 1.71 -31.00
CA ALA A 47 -22.12 0.83 -31.40
C ALA A 47 -21.38 0.27 -30.18
N LEU A 48 -21.11 1.12 -29.18
CA LEU A 48 -20.48 0.71 -27.92
C LEU A 48 -21.36 -0.29 -27.16
N GLU A 49 -22.66 -0.02 -27.05
CA GLU A 49 -23.62 -0.93 -26.42
C GLU A 49 -23.69 -2.29 -27.14
N ALA A 50 -23.65 -2.29 -28.48
CA ALA A 50 -23.61 -3.52 -29.27
C ALA A 50 -22.32 -4.33 -29.04
N LEU A 51 -21.18 -3.66 -28.95
CA LEU A 51 -19.89 -4.28 -28.64
C LEU A 51 -19.91 -4.90 -27.24
N LEU A 52 -20.37 -4.15 -26.22
CA LEU A 52 -20.45 -4.63 -24.84
C LEU A 52 -21.40 -5.83 -24.71
N ARG A 53 -22.54 -5.83 -25.41
CA ARG A 53 -23.42 -7.01 -25.46
C ARG A 53 -22.75 -8.23 -26.07
N THR A 54 -21.92 -8.03 -27.09
CA THR A 54 -21.17 -9.12 -27.74
C THR A 54 -20.13 -9.70 -26.79
N LEU A 55 -19.39 -8.85 -26.07
CA LEU A 55 -18.40 -9.27 -25.09
C LEU A 55 -19.05 -9.95 -23.87
N ALA A 56 -20.21 -9.45 -23.42
CA ALA A 56 -20.94 -10.04 -22.31
C ALA A 56 -21.55 -11.43 -22.62
N ALA A 57 -21.71 -11.76 -23.90
CA ALA A 57 -22.21 -13.07 -24.33
C ALA A 57 -21.18 -14.20 -24.16
N ASP A 58 -19.90 -13.87 -24.02
CA ASP A 58 -18.83 -14.84 -23.80
C ASP A 58 -18.57 -14.98 -22.29
N PRO A 59 -18.97 -16.09 -21.64
CA PRO A 59 -18.78 -16.26 -20.22
C PRO A 59 -17.29 -16.34 -19.91
N VAL A 60 -16.78 -15.37 -19.13
CA VAL A 60 -15.41 -15.43 -18.61
C VAL A 60 -15.31 -16.67 -17.71
N PRO A 61 -14.45 -17.66 -18.03
CA PRO A 61 -14.31 -18.84 -17.21
C PRO A 61 -13.74 -18.47 -15.84
N GLU A 62 -14.37 -18.97 -14.78
CA GLU A 62 -13.86 -18.77 -13.41
C GLU A 62 -12.48 -19.43 -13.30
N PRO A 63 -11.42 -18.68 -12.94
CA PRO A 63 -10.10 -19.25 -12.79
C PRO A 63 -10.09 -20.26 -11.62
N PRO A 64 -9.25 -21.31 -11.68
CA PRO A 64 -9.10 -22.22 -10.56
C PRO A 64 -8.61 -21.47 -9.32
N ALA A 65 -8.98 -21.91 -8.12
CA ALA A 65 -8.65 -21.21 -6.87
C ALA A 65 -7.15 -20.94 -6.68
N SER A 66 -6.28 -21.77 -7.27
CA SER A 66 -4.81 -21.62 -7.24
C SER A 66 -4.27 -20.59 -8.23
N TYR A 67 -5.03 -20.20 -9.25
CA TYR A 67 -4.58 -19.33 -10.34
C TYR A 67 -3.94 -18.05 -9.81
N TRP A 68 -4.63 -17.33 -8.93
CA TRP A 68 -4.15 -16.07 -8.38
C TRP A 68 -2.90 -16.24 -7.51
N ALA A 69 -2.77 -17.35 -6.78
CA ALA A 69 -1.56 -17.63 -6.03
C ALA A 69 -0.37 -17.85 -6.99
N THR A 70 -0.55 -18.72 -7.99
CA THR A 70 0.50 -19.03 -8.98
C THR A 70 0.87 -17.82 -9.84
N ALA A 71 -0.09 -16.98 -10.22
CA ALA A 71 0.13 -15.78 -11.01
C ALA A 71 0.93 -14.74 -10.23
N ARG A 72 0.62 -14.52 -8.94
CA ARG A 72 1.39 -13.61 -8.08
C ARG A 72 2.81 -14.09 -7.88
N GLU A 73 3.00 -15.40 -7.67
CA GLU A 73 4.35 -15.97 -7.53
C GLU A 73 5.15 -15.85 -8.82
N ASP A 74 4.55 -16.13 -9.99
CA ASP A 74 5.22 -15.96 -11.28
C ASP A 74 5.59 -14.51 -11.55
N LEU A 75 4.67 -13.59 -11.24
CA LEU A 75 4.91 -12.15 -11.36
C LEU A 75 6.04 -11.71 -10.42
N ALA A 76 6.00 -12.11 -9.15
CA ALA A 76 7.06 -11.79 -8.19
C ALA A 76 8.43 -12.31 -8.64
N ARG A 77 8.49 -13.53 -9.20
CA ARG A 77 9.72 -14.07 -9.79
C ARG A 77 10.22 -13.24 -10.95
N ARG A 78 9.35 -12.85 -11.89
CA ARG A 78 9.72 -12.04 -13.06
C ARG A 78 10.18 -10.63 -12.69
N LEU A 79 9.55 -10.04 -11.68
CA LEU A 79 9.91 -8.73 -11.14
C LEU A 79 11.12 -8.78 -10.19
N GLY A 80 11.69 -9.96 -9.92
CA GLY A 80 12.80 -10.11 -8.99
C GLY A 80 12.45 -9.77 -7.54
N LEU A 81 11.15 -9.70 -7.22
CA LEU A 81 10.63 -9.49 -5.87
C LEU A 81 10.91 -10.77 -5.08
N ARG A 82 12.07 -10.82 -4.43
CA ARG A 82 12.40 -11.89 -3.49
C ARG A 82 11.44 -11.77 -2.31
N PRO A 83 10.74 -12.86 -1.92
CA PRO A 83 9.99 -12.84 -0.68
C PRO A 83 10.97 -12.47 0.45
N ALA A 84 10.63 -11.41 1.21
CA ALA A 84 11.41 -11.06 2.38
C ALA A 84 11.51 -12.31 3.27
N PRO A 85 12.71 -12.69 3.74
CA PRO A 85 12.84 -13.81 4.65
C PRO A 85 11.93 -13.53 5.83
N ALA A 86 10.97 -14.43 6.07
CA ALA A 86 10.11 -14.32 7.25
C ALA A 86 11.02 -14.15 8.47
N PRO A 87 10.75 -13.18 9.38
CA PRO A 87 11.56 -13.00 10.56
C PRO A 87 11.39 -14.22 11.47
N GLY A 88 12.18 -15.25 11.22
CA GLY A 88 12.31 -16.43 12.06
C GLY A 88 12.99 -16.01 13.34
N PHE A 89 12.23 -15.49 14.29
CA PHE A 89 12.76 -15.21 15.62
C PHE A 89 13.08 -16.54 16.32
N PRO A 90 14.34 -16.81 16.69
CA PRO A 90 14.64 -17.95 17.53
C PRO A 90 14.13 -17.65 18.93
N ARG A 91 12.92 -18.15 19.25
CA ARG A 91 12.30 -18.09 20.60
C ARG A 91 13.21 -18.60 21.72
N LEU A 92 14.27 -19.34 21.39
CA LEU A 92 15.30 -19.83 22.29
C LEU A 92 16.19 -18.72 22.93
N PHE A 93 16.34 -17.55 22.30
CA PHE A 93 17.16 -16.46 22.87
C PHE A 93 16.39 -15.48 23.77
N ALA A 94 15.06 -15.54 23.77
CA ALA A 94 14.24 -14.67 24.62
C ALA A 94 14.43 -15.04 26.10
N GLY A 95 14.35 -16.32 26.47
CA GLY A 95 14.44 -16.75 27.88
C GLY A 95 15.78 -16.42 28.57
N ARG A 96 16.90 -16.53 27.84
CA ARG A 96 18.22 -16.23 28.41
C ARG A 96 18.44 -14.73 28.66
N ARG A 97 17.82 -13.86 27.86
CA ARG A 97 17.89 -12.40 28.05
C ARG A 97 17.12 -11.94 29.29
N TRP A 98 15.96 -12.53 29.57
CA TRP A 98 15.20 -12.24 30.79
C TRP A 98 15.91 -12.72 32.06
N ALA A 99 16.59 -13.87 32.01
CA ALA A 99 17.37 -14.38 33.14
C ALA A 99 18.55 -13.45 33.50
N VAL A 100 19.26 -12.91 32.51
CA VAL A 100 20.36 -11.95 32.73
C VAL A 100 19.82 -10.61 33.26
N ALA A 101 18.71 -10.13 32.73
CA ALA A 101 18.06 -8.90 33.22
C ALA A 101 17.62 -9.02 34.68
N GLY A 102 17.06 -10.17 35.09
CA GLY A 102 16.67 -10.43 36.47
C GLY A 102 17.86 -10.43 37.45
N ALA A 103 18.98 -11.03 37.06
CA ALA A 103 20.20 -11.04 37.87
C ALA A 103 20.80 -9.63 38.05
N ALA A 104 20.80 -8.82 36.98
CA ALA A 104 21.28 -7.44 37.05
C ALA A 104 20.39 -6.57 37.95
N ALA A 105 19.07 -6.69 37.84
CA ALA A 105 18.14 -5.96 38.70
C ALA A 105 18.31 -6.33 40.18
N ALA A 106 18.51 -7.62 40.50
CA ALA A 106 18.75 -8.08 41.86
C ALA A 106 20.05 -7.48 42.45
N LEU A 107 21.12 -7.39 41.65
CA LEU A 107 22.37 -6.76 42.08
C LEU A 107 22.23 -5.25 42.30
N ILE A 108 21.47 -4.55 41.46
CA ILE A 108 21.20 -3.12 41.62
C ILE A 108 20.41 -2.88 42.91
N VAL A 109 19.36 -3.67 43.16
CA VAL A 109 18.55 -3.54 44.38
C VAL A 109 19.35 -3.89 45.63
N ALA A 110 20.15 -4.96 45.59
CA ALA A 110 21.02 -5.34 46.72
C ALA A 110 22.10 -4.26 46.99
N GLY A 111 22.69 -3.70 45.93
CA GLY A 111 23.65 -2.59 46.03
C GLY A 111 23.01 -1.33 46.60
N ALA A 112 21.82 -0.96 46.11
CA ALA A 112 21.08 0.19 46.61
C ALA A 112 20.67 0.03 48.08
N ALA A 113 20.22 -1.16 48.49
CA ALA A 113 19.87 -1.45 49.88
C ALA A 113 21.09 -1.35 50.80
N ALA A 114 22.25 -1.88 50.39
CA ALA A 114 23.50 -1.74 51.13
C ALA A 114 23.95 -0.27 51.26
N LEU A 115 23.74 0.52 50.20
CA LEU A 115 24.02 1.97 50.18
C LEU A 115 23.08 2.79 51.08
N LEU A 116 21.81 2.38 51.20
CA LEU A 116 20.83 3.03 52.09
C LEU A 116 21.10 2.74 53.57
N VAL A 117 21.50 1.51 53.92
CA VAL A 117 21.82 1.14 55.31
C VAL A 117 23.12 1.83 55.79
N GLY A 118 24.02 2.19 54.88
CA GLY A 118 25.29 2.84 55.19
C GLY A 118 25.30 4.38 55.16
N ARG A 119 24.23 5.06 54.74
CA ARG A 119 24.22 6.54 54.63
C ARG A 119 23.32 7.19 55.67
N THR A 120 23.94 7.95 56.59
CA THR A 120 23.24 9.01 57.34
C THR A 120 22.74 10.09 56.36
N PRO A 121 21.50 10.59 56.50
CA PRO A 121 20.90 11.48 55.50
C PRO A 121 21.57 12.86 55.54
N GLY A 122 22.25 13.21 54.44
CA GLY A 122 22.67 14.58 54.15
C GLY A 122 21.58 15.34 53.36
N PRO A 123 21.54 16.68 53.43
CA PRO A 123 20.42 17.46 52.91
C PRO A 123 20.33 17.39 51.38
N THR A 124 19.14 17.10 50.87
CA THR A 124 18.75 17.27 49.47
C THR A 124 18.63 18.74 49.12
N ASP A 125 19.22 19.15 47.99
CA ASP A 125 18.91 20.40 47.30
C ASP A 125 18.43 20.10 45.85
N PRO A 126 17.56 20.93 45.25
CA PRO A 126 16.70 20.55 44.13
C PRO A 126 17.22 20.93 42.73
N ALA A 127 16.60 20.26 41.74
CA ALA A 127 16.34 20.68 40.36
C ALA A 127 17.44 20.55 39.27
N GLY A 128 17.17 19.66 38.32
CA GLY A 128 17.69 19.68 36.94
C GLY A 128 17.03 18.60 36.09
N PRO A 129 16.58 18.88 34.85
CA PRO A 129 15.97 17.87 33.98
C PRO A 129 16.99 16.77 33.68
N SER A 130 16.56 15.52 33.84
CA SER A 130 17.41 14.35 33.67
C SER A 130 17.86 14.19 32.21
N SER A 131 19.06 13.65 32.01
CA SER A 131 19.67 13.37 30.70
C SER A 131 18.76 12.58 29.74
N ASP A 132 17.82 11.85 30.29
CA ASP A 132 16.91 10.95 29.57
C ASP A 132 15.87 11.73 28.77
N GLU A 133 15.47 12.90 29.24
CA GLU A 133 14.49 13.77 28.56
C GLU A 133 15.11 14.44 27.33
N ALA A 134 16.41 14.79 27.39
CA ALA A 134 17.18 15.30 26.26
C ALA A 134 17.55 14.22 25.22
N ALA A 135 17.49 12.94 25.59
CA ALA A 135 17.67 11.82 24.66
C ALA A 135 16.36 11.48 23.92
N LEU A 136 15.21 11.66 24.58
CA LEU A 136 13.89 11.44 23.98
C LEU A 136 13.56 12.49 22.91
N LEU A 137 13.92 13.77 23.14
CA LEU A 137 13.69 14.86 22.19
C LEU A 137 14.47 14.70 20.87
N ARG A 138 15.64 14.04 20.87
CA ARG A 138 16.45 13.80 19.66
C ARG A 138 15.88 12.70 18.74
N ASN A 139 15.12 11.75 19.27
CA ASN A 139 14.51 10.69 18.45
C ASN A 139 13.26 11.16 17.70
N LEU A 140 12.56 12.18 18.20
CA LEU A 140 11.36 12.73 17.56
C LEU A 140 11.66 13.57 16.31
N GLU A 141 12.87 14.09 16.18
CA GLU A 141 13.30 14.88 15.01
C GLU A 141 13.49 14.01 13.76
N VAL A 142 13.85 12.72 13.93
CA VAL A 142 14.05 11.75 12.84
C VAL A 142 12.74 11.25 12.23
N VAL A 143 11.62 11.33 12.95
CA VAL A 143 10.31 10.86 12.46
C VAL A 143 9.68 11.85 11.46
N ARG A 144 10.10 13.12 11.46
CA ARG A 144 9.58 14.15 10.55
C ARG A 144 10.14 14.09 9.13
N ASP A 145 11.21 13.34 8.89
CA ASP A 145 11.85 13.22 7.56
C ASP A 145 11.32 12.04 6.71
N LEU A 146 10.37 11.24 7.23
CA LEU A 146 9.81 10.10 6.51
C LEU A 146 8.48 10.39 5.77
N GLU A 147 7.91 11.59 5.94
CA GLU A 147 6.65 11.99 5.29
C GLU A 147 6.85 12.49 3.83
N LEU A 148 8.08 12.48 3.31
CA LEU A 148 8.42 13.04 1.98
C LEU A 148 8.82 12.00 0.91
N LEU A 149 8.74 10.70 1.21
CA LEU A 149 9.11 9.62 0.28
C LEU A 149 7.92 8.86 -0.32
N GLU A 150 6.69 9.34 -0.16
CA GLU A 150 5.50 8.63 -0.66
C GLU A 150 5.21 8.84 -2.16
N GLU A 151 5.97 9.67 -2.88
CA GLU A 151 5.58 10.13 -4.23
C GLU A 151 6.61 9.93 -5.37
N VAL A 152 7.73 9.22 -5.16
CA VAL A 152 8.79 9.09 -6.21
C VAL A 152 8.89 7.70 -6.86
N ASP A 153 8.37 6.63 -6.24
CA ASP A 153 8.54 5.26 -6.78
C ASP A 153 7.55 4.86 -7.90
N LEU A 154 6.64 5.75 -8.33
CA LEU A 154 5.61 5.43 -9.34
C LEU A 154 6.00 5.75 -10.79
N LEU A 155 7.16 6.37 -11.04
CA LEU A 155 7.59 6.76 -12.39
C LEU A 155 8.79 5.97 -12.96
N GLU A 156 9.48 5.15 -12.17
CA GLU A 156 10.58 4.29 -12.68
C GLU A 156 10.07 3.07 -13.47
N ASP A 157 8.80 2.68 -13.34
CA ASP A 157 8.25 1.47 -13.95
C ASP A 157 7.74 1.62 -15.39
N TYR A 158 7.68 2.84 -15.95
CA TYR A 158 7.14 3.04 -17.30
C TYR A 158 8.08 2.54 -18.41
N ASP A 159 9.40 2.61 -18.19
CA ASP A 159 10.39 2.16 -19.17
C ASP A 159 10.50 0.62 -19.25
N LEU A 160 10.25 -0.08 -18.13
CA LEU A 160 10.22 -1.53 -18.04
C LEU A 160 9.03 -2.13 -18.81
N LEU A 161 7.83 -1.55 -18.66
CA LEU A 161 6.64 -1.95 -19.41
C LEU A 161 6.82 -1.75 -20.92
N ARG A 162 7.48 -0.65 -21.32
CA ARG A 162 7.77 -0.36 -22.73
C ARG A 162 8.83 -1.29 -23.32
N ALA A 163 9.78 -1.76 -22.53
CA ALA A 163 10.76 -2.75 -22.95
C ALA A 163 10.12 -4.12 -23.19
N LEU A 164 9.21 -4.57 -22.32
CA LEU A 164 8.49 -5.83 -22.47
C LEU A 164 7.56 -5.83 -23.69
N ALA A 165 6.80 -4.74 -23.91
CA ALA A 165 5.91 -4.62 -25.07
C ALA A 165 6.63 -4.63 -26.44
N ARG A 166 7.92 -4.27 -26.47
CA ARG A 166 8.74 -4.35 -27.70
C ARG A 166 9.26 -5.76 -27.97
N ARG A 167 9.53 -6.52 -26.92
CA ARG A 167 10.06 -7.89 -27.02
C ARG A 167 9.04 -8.87 -27.57
N ASP A 168 7.77 -8.75 -27.16
CA ASP A 168 6.67 -9.60 -27.65
C ASP A 168 6.34 -9.38 -29.14
N ARG A 169 6.75 -8.26 -29.75
CA ARG A 169 6.56 -8.01 -31.19
C ARG A 169 7.68 -8.54 -32.08
N ALA A 170 8.76 -9.03 -31.47
CA ALA A 170 9.94 -9.51 -32.18
C ALA A 170 10.02 -11.05 -32.25
N THR A 171 9.04 -11.75 -31.68
CA THR A 171 8.86 -13.21 -31.71
C THR A 171 7.58 -13.57 -32.45
#